data_AF-A0AB34JI02-F1
#
_entry.id   AF-A0AB34JI02-F1
#
_cell.length_a   1.000
_cell.length_b   1.000
_cell.length_c   1.000
_cell.angle_alpha   90.00
_cell.angle_beta   90.00
_cell.angle_gamma   90.00
#
_symmetry.space_group_name_H-M   'P 1'
#
loop_
_entity.id
_entity.type
_entity.pdbx_description
1 polymer ?
#
loop_
_entity_poly.entity_id
_entity_poly.type
_entity_poly.pdbx_seq_one_letter_code
_entity_poly.pdbx_strand_id
1 'polypeptide(L)'
;MACVFSGEYHDSVWGTPVRDSTELFAQLSLCTQQCGISWKIVWSKREHYGAAFHSWDMRRVAAMGAAELDGLCDPRGAWKGKLIQNRAKLAAIVHNARECVRIDEREEGGLCGFLWSFVRGRADTVNQSADCSDKEYVRVFGCTSPYSDALAAALRGKYKLKFVGSVVLQAFLLQNGLLNGHAVGCSKNPHTTPIAVVVSPKTVRASSKRRAAGGREAEDEVPASRRLC
;
A
#
# COMPACT_ATOMS: atom_id res chain seq x y z
N MET A 1 -10.70 -28.03 5.07
CA MET A 1 -10.36 -27.28 3.85
C MET A 1 -8.95 -26.71 4.02
N ALA A 2 -8.12 -26.70 2.96
CA ALA A 2 -6.73 -26.22 3.01
C ALA A 2 -6.61 -24.79 2.46
N CYS A 3 -5.60 -24.04 2.89
CA CYS A 3 -5.30 -22.70 2.39
C CYS A 3 -4.87 -22.72 0.91
N VAL A 4 -5.10 -21.59 0.23
CA VAL A 4 -4.76 -21.40 -1.20
C VAL A 4 -3.25 -21.29 -1.43
N PHE A 5 -2.51 -20.81 -0.42
CA PHE A 5 -1.05 -20.71 -0.43
C PHE A 5 -0.44 -21.63 0.63
N SER A 6 0.81 -22.03 0.41
CA SER A 6 1.62 -22.81 1.36
C SER A 6 3.08 -22.33 1.34
N GLY A 7 3.82 -22.63 2.42
CA GLY A 7 5.24 -22.26 2.58
C GLY A 7 5.46 -20.87 3.20
N GLU A 8 6.70 -20.38 3.13
CA GLU A 8 7.15 -19.19 3.87
C GLU A 8 6.29 -17.94 3.61
N TYR A 9 5.88 -17.69 2.36
CA TYR A 9 5.01 -16.56 2.03
C TYR A 9 3.65 -16.66 2.74
N HIS A 10 3.06 -17.85 2.80
CA HIS A 10 1.82 -18.08 3.52
C HIS A 10 2.00 -17.85 5.03
N ASP A 11 3.10 -18.36 5.59
CA ASP A 11 3.29 -18.42 7.04
C ASP A 11 3.74 -17.10 7.67
N SER A 12 4.39 -16.22 6.88
CA SER A 12 5.02 -14.99 7.37
C SER A 12 4.44 -13.69 6.80
N VAL A 13 3.77 -13.75 5.65
CA VAL A 13 3.30 -12.55 4.94
C VAL A 13 1.78 -12.59 4.76
N TRP A 14 1.27 -13.66 4.14
CA TRP A 14 -0.10 -13.69 3.66
C TRP A 14 -1.16 -13.64 4.78
N GLY A 15 -2.11 -12.73 4.65
CA GLY A 15 -3.19 -12.56 5.62
C GLY A 15 -2.77 -11.80 6.88
N THR A 16 -1.52 -11.36 6.96
CA THR A 16 -1.03 -10.56 8.10
C THR A 16 -1.51 -9.11 7.96
N PRO A 17 -2.19 -8.54 8.97
CA PRO A 17 -2.69 -7.17 8.90
C PRO A 17 -1.58 -6.15 8.65
N VAL A 18 -1.68 -5.42 7.55
CA VAL A 18 -0.78 -4.30 7.23
C VAL A 18 -1.44 -2.97 7.57
N ARG A 19 -0.76 -2.13 8.37
CA ARG A 19 -1.27 -0.82 8.82
C ARG A 19 -0.42 0.38 8.39
N ASP A 20 0.61 0.15 7.58
CA ASP A 20 1.44 1.21 7.03
C ASP A 20 0.98 1.61 5.62
N SER A 21 0.77 2.90 5.37
CA SER A 21 0.30 3.42 4.07
C SER A 21 1.30 3.12 2.94
N THR A 22 2.61 3.21 3.20
CA THR A 22 3.65 2.96 2.19
C THR A 22 3.68 1.48 1.80
N GLU A 23 3.60 0.59 2.78
CA GLU A 23 3.52 -0.86 2.53
C GLU A 23 2.23 -1.23 1.78
N LEU A 24 1.07 -0.69 2.20
CA LEU A 24 -0.19 -0.92 1.47
C LEU A 24 -0.13 -0.42 0.03
N PHE A 25 0.54 0.72 -0.22
CA PHE A 25 0.78 1.22 -1.58
C PHE A 25 1.70 0.29 -2.39
N ALA A 26 2.78 -0.21 -1.79
CA ALA A 26 3.68 -1.18 -2.41
C ALA A 26 2.93 -2.45 -2.82
N GLN A 27 2.16 -3.02 -1.90
CA GLN A 27 1.40 -4.24 -2.11
C GLN A 27 0.30 -4.04 -3.16
N LEU A 28 -0.45 -2.93 -3.11
CA LEU A 28 -1.44 -2.60 -4.13
C LEU A 28 -0.78 -2.49 -5.52
N SER A 29 0.38 -1.82 -5.60
CA SER A 29 1.14 -1.68 -6.83
C SER A 29 1.57 -3.04 -7.38
N LEU A 30 2.11 -3.93 -6.55
CA LEU A 30 2.48 -5.29 -6.95
C LEU A 30 1.27 -6.11 -7.40
N CYS A 31 0.12 -6.03 -6.72
CA CYS A 31 -1.13 -6.70 -7.14
C CYS A 31 -1.55 -6.26 -8.55
N THR A 32 -1.42 -4.97 -8.90
CA THR A 32 -1.74 -4.51 -10.26
C THR A 32 -0.83 -5.10 -11.35
N GLN A 33 0.40 -5.51 -10.99
CA GLN A 33 1.33 -6.14 -11.92
C GLN A 33 0.96 -7.60 -12.21
N GLN A 34 0.23 -8.25 -11.31
CA GLN A 34 -0.14 -9.67 -11.40
C GLN A 34 -1.12 -9.99 -12.55
N CYS A 35 -1.84 -9.02 -13.12
CA CYS A 35 -2.86 -9.31 -14.15
C CYS A 35 -2.31 -10.18 -15.31
N GLY A 36 -2.72 -11.45 -15.39
CA GLY A 36 -2.30 -12.39 -16.45
C GLY A 36 -1.02 -13.20 -16.16
N ILE A 37 -0.47 -13.17 -14.95
CA ILE A 37 0.70 -13.97 -14.53
C ILE A 37 0.55 -14.50 -13.11
N SER A 38 1.39 -15.46 -12.72
CA SER A 38 1.36 -16.01 -11.36
C SER A 38 1.93 -15.03 -10.33
N TRP A 39 1.35 -15.02 -9.12
CA TRP A 39 1.85 -14.20 -8.01
C TRP A 39 3.32 -14.48 -7.68
N LYS A 40 3.76 -15.74 -7.80
CA LYS A 40 5.15 -16.15 -7.61
C LYS A 40 6.14 -15.35 -8.47
N ILE A 41 5.78 -15.03 -9.71
CA ILE A 41 6.63 -14.22 -10.62
C ILE A 41 6.69 -12.76 -10.15
N VAL A 42 5.59 -12.19 -9.68
CA VAL A 42 5.56 -10.82 -9.16
C VAL A 42 6.37 -10.74 -7.86
N TRP A 43 6.11 -11.66 -6.93
CA TRP A 43 6.74 -11.70 -5.62
C TRP A 43 8.26 -11.88 -5.68
N SER A 44 8.77 -12.67 -6.63
CA SER A 44 10.21 -12.83 -6.83
C SER A 44 10.90 -11.56 -7.35
N LYS A 45 10.14 -10.59 -7.87
CA LYS A 45 10.65 -9.31 -8.40
C LYS A 45 10.43 -8.14 -7.45
N ARG A 46 9.80 -8.33 -6.29
CA ARG A 46 9.35 -7.25 -5.39
C ARG A 46 10.47 -6.28 -4.98
N GLU A 47 11.66 -6.79 -4.71
CA GLU A 47 12.83 -5.97 -4.32
C GLU A 47 13.30 -5.09 -5.49
N HIS A 48 13.27 -5.63 -6.71
CA HIS A 48 13.57 -4.84 -7.91
C HIS A 48 12.52 -3.75 -8.15
N TYR A 49 11.24 -4.05 -7.92
CA TYR A 49 10.20 -3.03 -7.95
C TYR A 49 10.44 -1.94 -6.89
N GLY A 50 10.77 -2.33 -5.64
CA GLY A 50 11.13 -1.37 -4.60
C GLY A 50 12.28 -0.46 -5.03
N ALA A 51 13.35 -1.02 -5.59
CA ALA A 51 14.48 -0.22 -6.08
C ALA A 51 14.10 0.70 -7.27
N ALA A 52 13.27 0.21 -8.20
CA ALA A 52 12.83 0.97 -9.37
C ALA A 52 11.87 2.11 -9.04
N PHE A 53 11.05 1.92 -7.99
CA PHE A 53 10.00 2.84 -7.57
C PHE A 53 10.32 3.46 -6.21
N HIS A 54 11.58 3.88 -6.02
CA HIS A 54 12.03 4.71 -4.89
C HIS A 54 11.65 4.19 -3.50
N SER A 55 11.81 2.89 -3.27
CA SER A 55 11.43 2.20 -2.03
C SER A 55 9.96 2.48 -1.63
N TRP A 56 9.11 2.63 -2.63
CA TRP A 56 7.68 2.88 -2.50
C TRP A 56 7.29 4.19 -1.83
N ASP A 57 8.20 5.17 -1.74
CA ASP A 57 7.82 6.53 -1.34
C ASP A 57 6.80 7.09 -2.35
N MET A 58 5.53 7.14 -1.94
CA MET A 58 4.41 7.53 -2.80
C MET A 58 4.64 8.87 -3.50
N ARG A 59 5.29 9.84 -2.84
CA ARG A 59 5.51 11.18 -3.39
C ARG A 59 6.63 11.17 -4.42
N ARG A 60 7.70 10.41 -4.18
CA ARG A 60 8.77 10.22 -5.16
C ARG A 60 8.26 9.47 -6.38
N VAL A 61 7.49 8.40 -6.18
CA VAL A 61 6.86 7.66 -7.29
C VAL A 61 5.88 8.54 -8.07
N ALA A 62 5.07 9.35 -7.39
CA ALA A 62 4.14 10.27 -8.03
C ALA A 62 4.85 11.34 -8.90
N ALA A 63 6.05 11.73 -8.50
CA ALA A 63 6.89 12.71 -9.20
C ALA A 63 7.68 12.13 -10.38
N MET A 64 7.69 10.81 -10.57
CA MET A 64 8.41 10.17 -11.67
C MET A 64 7.95 10.73 -13.02
N GLY A 65 8.92 11.13 -13.84
CA GLY A 65 8.72 11.69 -15.17
C GLY A 65 8.72 10.64 -16.27
N ALA A 66 8.46 11.09 -17.51
CA ALA A 66 8.48 10.22 -18.68
C ALA A 66 9.85 9.57 -18.90
N ALA A 67 10.95 10.32 -18.74
CA ALA A 67 12.30 9.81 -18.95
C ALA A 67 12.67 8.65 -18.00
N GLU A 68 12.31 8.74 -16.72
CA GLU A 68 12.55 7.64 -15.77
C GLU A 68 11.72 6.41 -16.13
N LEU A 69 10.44 6.61 -16.47
CA LEU A 69 9.56 5.52 -16.91
C LEU A 69 10.05 4.86 -18.21
N ASP A 70 10.59 5.64 -19.16
CA ASP A 70 11.22 5.15 -20.38
C ASP A 70 12.45 4.30 -20.05
N GLY A 71 13.28 4.74 -19.10
CA GLY A 71 14.41 3.97 -18.59
C GLY A 71 14.02 2.63 -17.95
N LEU A 72 12.87 2.55 -17.28
CA LEU A 72 12.35 1.27 -16.75
C LEU A 72 11.92 0.29 -17.86
N CYS A 73 11.50 0.84 -19.01
CA CYS A 73 10.99 0.08 -20.15
C CYS A 73 12.06 -0.22 -21.21
N ASP A 74 13.29 0.31 -21.06
CA ASP A 74 14.34 0.13 -22.07
C ASP A 74 14.70 -1.36 -22.20
N PRO A 75 14.56 -1.95 -23.41
CA PRO A 75 14.89 -3.35 -23.64
C PRO A 75 16.36 -3.69 -23.39
N ARG A 76 17.26 -2.71 -23.36
CA ARG A 76 18.69 -2.83 -23.06
C ARG A 76 19.05 -2.24 -21.69
N GLY A 77 18.07 -1.72 -20.97
CA GLY A 77 18.27 -1.04 -19.69
C GLY A 77 18.49 -2.00 -18.52
N ALA A 78 18.94 -1.44 -17.39
CA ALA A 78 19.27 -2.18 -16.17
C ALA A 78 18.09 -2.95 -15.53
N TRP A 79 16.86 -2.64 -15.95
CA TRP A 79 15.61 -3.22 -15.44
C TRP A 79 15.04 -4.36 -16.29
N LYS A 80 15.63 -4.63 -17.47
CA LYS A 80 15.23 -5.75 -18.31
C LYS A 80 15.37 -7.07 -17.56
N GLY A 81 14.32 -7.89 -17.56
CA GLY A 81 14.26 -9.16 -16.82
C GLY A 81 14.04 -9.00 -15.31
N LYS A 82 14.32 -7.85 -14.72
CA LYS A 82 14.07 -7.56 -13.29
C LYS A 82 12.63 -7.11 -13.03
N LEU A 83 12.04 -6.35 -13.94
CA LEU A 83 10.63 -5.93 -13.89
C LEU A 83 9.78 -6.67 -14.92
N ILE A 84 8.47 -6.69 -14.72
CA ILE A 84 7.52 -7.13 -15.76
C ILE A 84 7.46 -6.02 -16.81
N GLN A 85 7.97 -6.32 -18.00
CA GLN A 85 8.16 -5.36 -19.09
C GLN A 85 6.84 -5.07 -19.81
N ASN A 86 5.95 -4.35 -19.11
CA ASN A 86 4.69 -3.85 -19.65
C ASN A 86 4.57 -2.35 -19.32
N ARG A 87 4.77 -1.51 -20.33
CA ARG A 87 4.78 -0.05 -20.19
C ARG A 87 3.49 0.49 -19.56
N ALA A 88 2.32 -0.03 -19.94
CA ALA A 88 1.03 0.44 -19.42
C ALA A 88 0.89 0.15 -17.91
N LYS A 89 1.35 -1.02 -17.46
CA LYS A 89 1.35 -1.40 -16.04
C LYS A 89 2.36 -0.62 -15.21
N LEU A 90 3.55 -0.33 -15.76
CA LEU A 90 4.55 0.49 -15.08
C LEU A 90 4.09 1.96 -14.98
N ALA A 91 3.52 2.50 -16.05
CA ALA A 91 2.91 3.82 -16.06
C ALA A 91 1.75 3.93 -15.06
N ALA A 92 0.99 2.85 -14.88
CA ALA A 92 -0.09 2.80 -13.91
C ALA A 92 0.38 2.92 -12.47
N ILE A 93 1.58 2.43 -12.11
CA ILE A 93 2.14 2.61 -10.75
C ILE A 93 2.35 4.11 -10.48
N VAL A 94 2.97 4.83 -11.41
CA VAL A 94 3.20 6.28 -11.29
C VAL A 94 1.88 7.06 -11.21
N HIS A 95 0.91 6.72 -12.07
CA HIS A 95 -0.43 7.31 -12.04
C HIS A 95 -1.13 7.04 -10.70
N ASN A 96 -1.15 5.79 -10.25
CA ASN A 96 -1.80 5.39 -9.02
C ASN A 96 -1.12 6.03 -7.81
N ALA A 97 0.19 6.24 -7.82
CA ALA A 97 0.90 6.93 -6.74
C ALA A 97 0.38 8.36 -6.54
N ARG A 98 0.10 9.11 -7.61
CA ARG A 98 -0.47 10.46 -7.54
C ARG A 98 -1.83 10.46 -6.83
N GLU A 99 -2.67 9.50 -7.18
CA GLU A 99 -3.99 9.35 -6.58
C GLU A 99 -3.93 8.82 -5.15
N CYS A 100 -2.99 7.92 -4.84
CA CYS A 100 -2.73 7.45 -3.48
C CYS A 100 -2.21 8.57 -2.57
N VAL A 101 -1.34 9.47 -3.06
CA VAL A 101 -0.95 10.68 -2.32
C VAL A 101 -2.19 11.54 -2.03
N ARG A 102 -3.09 11.69 -3.01
CA ARG A 102 -4.33 12.44 -2.82
C ARG A 102 -5.28 11.78 -1.80
N ILE A 103 -5.37 10.45 -1.78
CA ILE A 103 -6.11 9.71 -0.75
C ILE A 103 -5.47 9.98 0.61
N ASP A 104 -4.15 9.81 0.71
CA ASP A 104 -3.38 9.93 1.96
C ASP A 104 -3.51 11.33 2.59
N GLU A 105 -3.67 12.37 1.76
CA GLU A 105 -3.85 13.75 2.22
C GLU A 105 -5.29 14.11 2.57
N ARG A 106 -6.29 13.42 2.01
CA ARG A 106 -7.71 13.85 2.11
C ARG A 106 -8.56 12.97 3.01
N GLU A 107 -8.26 11.69 3.09
CA GLU A 107 -9.07 10.74 3.84
C GLU A 107 -8.55 10.62 5.28
N GLU A 108 -9.47 10.42 6.21
CA GLU A 108 -9.12 10.24 7.62
C GLU A 108 -8.24 9.00 7.80
N GLY A 109 -7.11 9.15 8.50
CA GLY A 109 -6.13 8.08 8.68
C GLY A 109 -5.32 7.74 7.42
N GLY A 110 -5.35 8.59 6.39
CA GLY A 110 -4.57 8.47 5.16
C GLY A 110 -4.97 7.26 4.31
N LEU A 111 -4.05 6.77 3.46
CA LEU A 111 -4.32 5.63 2.58
C LEU A 111 -4.70 4.38 3.39
N CYS A 112 -4.00 4.12 4.48
CA CYS A 112 -4.33 3.02 5.39
C CYS A 112 -5.77 3.16 5.93
N GLY A 113 -6.11 4.31 6.51
CA GLY A 113 -7.45 4.56 7.06
C GLY A 113 -8.54 4.37 6.02
N PHE A 114 -8.34 4.92 4.82
CA PHE A 114 -9.23 4.75 3.68
C PHE A 114 -9.44 3.27 3.33
N LEU A 115 -8.37 2.51 3.11
CA LEU A 115 -8.48 1.09 2.72
C LEU A 115 -9.15 0.24 3.81
N TRP A 116 -8.78 0.45 5.07
CA TRP A 116 -9.38 -0.27 6.21
C TRP A 116 -10.84 0.12 6.48
N SER A 117 -11.29 1.29 6.03
CA SER A 117 -12.69 1.71 6.19
C SER A 117 -13.68 0.81 5.44
N PHE A 118 -13.26 0.17 4.35
CA PHE A 118 -14.12 -0.72 3.55
C PHE A 118 -14.45 -2.03 4.26
N VAL A 119 -13.65 -2.40 5.26
CA VAL A 119 -13.82 -3.65 6.00
C VAL A 119 -14.19 -3.40 7.47
N ARG A 120 -13.98 -2.19 8.02
CA ARG A 120 -14.21 -1.86 9.44
C ARG A 120 -15.62 -2.27 9.93
N GLY A 121 -15.66 -2.91 11.10
CA GLY A 121 -16.90 -3.23 11.83
C GLY A 121 -17.67 -4.44 11.29
N ARG A 122 -17.00 -5.33 10.54
CA ARG A 122 -17.59 -6.52 9.93
C ARG A 122 -16.99 -7.80 10.52
N ALA A 123 -17.83 -8.82 10.65
CA ALA A 123 -17.51 -10.14 11.21
C ALA A 123 -16.35 -10.88 10.51
N ASP A 124 -16.06 -10.56 9.25
CA ASP A 124 -15.04 -11.19 8.40
C ASP A 124 -13.71 -10.40 8.31
N THR A 125 -13.61 -9.29 9.05
CA THR A 125 -12.30 -8.67 9.32
C THR A 125 -11.46 -9.58 10.20
N VAL A 126 -10.14 -9.44 10.12
CA VAL A 126 -9.15 -10.19 10.91
C VAL A 126 -9.34 -10.08 12.45
N ASN A 127 -10.39 -9.41 12.94
CA ASN A 127 -10.69 -9.22 14.34
C ASN A 127 -12.17 -9.39 14.77
N GLN A 128 -13.07 -9.97 13.96
CA GLN A 128 -14.44 -10.26 14.42
C GLN A 128 -14.87 -11.72 14.16
N SER A 129 -15.86 -12.16 14.94
CA SER A 129 -16.35 -13.51 15.33
C SER A 129 -15.93 -14.80 14.61
N ALA A 130 -15.76 -15.84 15.44
CA ALA A 130 -15.43 -17.24 15.16
C ALA A 130 -16.54 -18.09 14.47
N ASP A 131 -17.59 -17.46 13.93
CA ASP A 131 -18.80 -18.15 13.47
C ASP A 131 -19.00 -18.00 11.96
N CYS A 132 -17.98 -18.41 11.19
CA CYS A 132 -18.05 -18.39 9.74
C CYS A 132 -18.97 -19.52 9.26
N SER A 133 -20.26 -19.23 9.05
CA SER A 133 -21.13 -20.15 8.31
C SER A 133 -20.58 -20.41 6.89
N ASP A 134 -20.91 -21.54 6.27
CA ASP A 134 -20.50 -21.87 4.89
C ASP A 134 -20.80 -20.74 3.88
N LYS A 135 -21.84 -19.93 4.13
CA LYS A 135 -22.23 -18.78 3.31
C LYS A 135 -21.29 -17.58 3.45
N GLU A 136 -20.72 -17.36 4.64
CA GLU A 136 -19.68 -16.33 4.85
C GLU A 136 -18.34 -16.77 4.26
N TYR A 137 -18.03 -18.06 4.33
CA TYR A 137 -16.84 -18.63 3.70
C TYR A 137 -16.85 -18.39 2.17
N VAL A 138 -17.96 -18.63 1.48
CA VAL A 138 -18.04 -18.35 0.02
C VAL A 138 -17.86 -16.86 -0.32
N ARG A 139 -18.26 -15.93 0.56
CA ARG A 139 -18.11 -14.48 0.33
C ARG A 139 -16.67 -14.00 0.40
N VAL A 140 -15.83 -14.63 1.23
CA VAL A 140 -14.43 -14.22 1.41
C VAL A 140 -13.48 -14.97 0.46
N PHE A 141 -13.81 -16.21 0.11
CA PHE A 141 -12.99 -17.07 -0.76
C PHE A 141 -13.35 -16.99 -2.26
N GLY A 142 -14.33 -16.17 -2.64
CA GLY A 142 -14.65 -15.91 -4.04
C GLY A 142 -13.54 -15.14 -4.78
N CYS A 143 -13.57 -15.18 -6.12
CA CYS A 143 -12.70 -14.34 -6.95
C CYS A 143 -12.99 -12.84 -6.76
N THR A 144 -14.19 -12.50 -6.28
CA THR A 144 -14.61 -11.15 -5.89
C THR A 144 -15.49 -11.24 -4.65
N SER A 145 -15.72 -10.11 -3.99
CA SER A 145 -16.66 -9.94 -2.89
C SER A 145 -17.32 -8.57 -2.96
N PRO A 146 -18.43 -8.33 -2.21
CA PRO A 146 -18.98 -6.99 -2.06
C PRO A 146 -17.97 -5.95 -1.57
N TYR A 147 -16.95 -6.38 -0.79
CA TYR A 147 -15.88 -5.49 -0.32
C TYR A 147 -14.96 -5.09 -1.47
N SER A 148 -14.50 -6.05 -2.26
CA SER A 148 -13.61 -5.77 -3.39
C SER A 148 -14.35 -5.00 -4.49
N ASP A 149 -15.64 -5.24 -4.69
CA ASP A 149 -16.49 -4.49 -5.63
C ASP A 149 -16.64 -3.03 -5.19
N ALA A 150 -16.96 -2.79 -3.92
CA ALA A 150 -17.07 -1.44 -3.36
C ALA A 150 -15.73 -0.69 -3.43
N LEU A 151 -14.63 -1.34 -3.06
CA LEU A 151 -13.29 -0.77 -3.16
C LEU A 151 -12.90 -0.47 -4.62
N ALA A 152 -13.22 -1.38 -5.55
CA ALA A 152 -12.98 -1.17 -6.98
C ALA A 152 -13.78 0.02 -7.53
N ALA A 153 -15.03 0.18 -7.10
CA ALA A 153 -15.87 1.30 -7.48
C ALA A 153 -15.30 2.62 -6.94
N ALA A 154 -14.86 2.66 -5.68
CA ALA A 154 -14.26 3.85 -5.08
C ALA A 154 -12.93 4.22 -5.74
N LEU A 155 -12.00 3.26 -5.88
CA LEU A 155 -10.68 3.52 -6.45
C LEU A 155 -10.74 3.90 -7.94
N ARG A 156 -11.58 3.24 -8.75
CA ARG A 156 -11.72 3.59 -10.18
C ARG A 156 -12.61 4.81 -10.40
N GLY A 157 -13.68 4.95 -9.63
CA GLY A 157 -14.69 5.99 -9.80
C GLY A 157 -14.21 7.34 -9.25
N LYS A 158 -13.88 7.39 -7.96
CA LYS A 158 -13.49 8.61 -7.24
C LYS A 158 -12.01 8.96 -7.43
N TYR A 159 -11.15 7.94 -7.45
CA TYR A 159 -9.69 8.13 -7.50
C TYR A 159 -9.05 7.79 -8.84
N LYS A 160 -9.81 7.31 -9.82
CA LYS A 160 -9.32 7.01 -11.19
C LYS A 160 -8.06 6.13 -11.21
N LEU A 161 -7.84 5.27 -10.21
CA LEU A 161 -6.74 4.31 -10.23
C LEU A 161 -6.93 3.33 -11.39
N LYS A 162 -5.81 2.85 -11.91
CA LYS A 162 -5.73 1.91 -13.04
C LYS A 162 -5.37 0.51 -12.54
N PHE A 163 -5.84 -0.52 -13.26
CA PHE A 163 -5.58 -1.93 -12.97
C PHE A 163 -6.06 -2.41 -11.58
N VAL A 164 -7.03 -1.71 -10.99
CA VAL A 164 -7.64 -2.05 -9.69
C VAL A 164 -9.04 -2.64 -9.86
N GLY A 165 -9.12 -3.75 -10.61
CA GLY A 165 -10.36 -4.51 -10.76
C GLY A 165 -10.73 -5.26 -9.48
N SER A 166 -12.00 -5.64 -9.33
CA SER A 166 -12.49 -6.33 -8.12
C SER A 166 -11.71 -7.61 -7.80
N VAL A 167 -11.33 -8.41 -8.80
CA VAL A 167 -10.50 -9.62 -8.59
C VAL A 167 -9.12 -9.30 -8.01
N VAL A 168 -8.48 -8.25 -8.52
CA VAL A 168 -7.17 -7.79 -8.00
C VAL A 168 -7.31 -7.31 -6.57
N LEU A 169 -8.38 -6.57 -6.27
CA LEU A 169 -8.62 -6.02 -4.95
C LEU A 169 -9.06 -7.08 -3.95
N GLN A 170 -9.76 -8.13 -4.38
CA GLN A 170 -10.05 -9.28 -3.53
C GLN A 170 -8.76 -9.95 -3.07
N ALA A 171 -7.84 -10.20 -4.01
CA ALA A 171 -6.51 -10.73 -3.68
C ALA A 171 -5.75 -9.77 -2.74
N PHE A 172 -5.76 -8.47 -3.01
CA PHE A 172 -5.12 -7.47 -2.15
C PHE A 172 -5.66 -7.48 -0.71
N LEU A 173 -7.00 -7.53 -0.54
CA LEU A 173 -7.64 -7.53 0.77
C LEU A 173 -7.26 -8.77 1.59
N LEU A 174 -7.23 -9.94 0.96
CA LEU A 174 -6.82 -11.20 1.60
C LEU A 174 -5.32 -11.21 1.91
N GLN A 175 -4.48 -10.76 0.98
CA GLN A 175 -3.02 -10.76 1.14
C GLN A 175 -2.56 -9.89 2.32
N ASN A 176 -3.19 -8.73 2.50
CA ASN A 176 -2.78 -7.73 3.49
C ASN A 176 -3.54 -7.81 4.82
N GLY A 177 -4.30 -8.90 5.03
CA GLY A 177 -5.05 -9.12 6.26
C GLY A 177 -6.15 -8.09 6.51
N LEU A 178 -6.71 -7.48 5.47
CA LEU A 178 -7.95 -6.70 5.60
C LEU A 178 -9.15 -7.64 5.71
N LEU A 179 -9.09 -8.77 4.99
CA LEU A 179 -10.01 -9.90 5.11
C LEU A 179 -9.25 -11.15 5.52
N ASN A 180 -9.88 -12.00 6.34
CA ASN A 180 -9.29 -13.27 6.73
C ASN A 180 -9.55 -14.36 5.67
N GLY A 181 -8.50 -14.75 4.94
CA GLY A 181 -8.57 -15.85 3.97
C GLY A 181 -8.06 -17.20 4.49
N HIS A 182 -7.64 -17.31 5.75
CA HIS A 182 -7.09 -18.57 6.26
C HIS A 182 -8.19 -19.60 6.45
N ALA A 183 -7.94 -20.85 6.04
CA ALA A 183 -8.88 -21.94 6.29
C ALA A 183 -9.05 -22.18 7.80
N VAL A 184 -10.19 -22.72 8.23
CA VAL A 184 -10.51 -22.91 9.66
C VAL A 184 -9.44 -23.72 10.42
N GLY A 185 -8.84 -24.73 9.77
CA GLY A 185 -7.77 -25.56 10.36
C GLY A 185 -6.35 -24.99 10.20
N CYS A 186 -6.19 -23.78 9.68
CA CYS A 186 -4.88 -23.16 9.49
C CYS A 186 -4.34 -22.61 10.82
N SER A 187 -3.06 -22.86 11.10
CA SER A 187 -2.36 -22.32 12.27
C SER A 187 -2.17 -20.79 12.22
N LYS A 188 -2.35 -20.19 11.04
CA LYS A 188 -2.29 -18.75 10.81
C LYS A 188 -3.66 -18.10 10.77
N ASN A 189 -4.73 -18.84 11.06
CA ASN A 189 -6.05 -18.26 11.10
C ASN A 189 -6.19 -17.36 12.34
N PRO A 190 -6.57 -16.07 12.19
CA PRO A 190 -6.74 -15.16 13.33
C PRO A 190 -7.80 -15.62 14.33
N HIS A 191 -8.76 -16.46 13.92
CA HIS A 191 -9.74 -17.06 14.84
C HIS A 191 -9.14 -18.14 15.74
N THR A 192 -8.04 -18.77 15.31
CA THR A 192 -7.34 -19.80 16.10
C THR A 192 -6.11 -19.23 16.81
N THR A 193 -5.48 -18.18 16.26
CA THR A 193 -4.25 -17.56 16.80
C THR A 193 -4.22 -16.06 16.49
N PRO A 194 -4.09 -15.16 17.48
CA PRO A 194 -3.94 -13.73 17.23
C PRO A 194 -2.75 -13.41 16.33
N ILE A 195 -2.97 -12.64 15.26
CA ILE A 195 -1.92 -12.28 14.29
C ILE A 195 -1.29 -10.93 14.64
N ALA A 196 0.03 -10.86 14.61
CA ALA A 196 0.77 -9.61 14.79
C ALA A 196 0.54 -8.63 13.62
N VAL A 197 0.41 -7.35 13.94
CA VAL A 197 0.23 -6.29 12.92
C VAL A 197 1.58 -5.89 12.36
N VAL A 198 1.70 -5.83 11.02
CA VAL A 198 2.88 -5.28 10.36
C VAL A 198 2.80 -3.75 10.38
N VAL A 199 3.74 -3.16 11.11
CA VAL A 199 4.02 -1.72 11.10
C VAL A 199 5.45 -1.56 10.60
N SER A 200 5.63 -1.06 9.38
CA SER A 200 6.98 -0.81 8.85
C SER A 200 7.69 0.24 9.71
N PRO A 201 9.00 0.08 10.01
CA PRO A 201 9.77 1.13 10.68
C PRO A 201 9.73 2.39 9.81
N LYS A 202 9.20 3.50 10.34
CA LYS A 202 9.14 4.78 9.63
C LYS A 202 10.52 5.12 9.08
N THR A 203 10.66 5.25 7.77
CA THR A 203 11.81 5.93 7.17
C THR A 203 11.81 7.37 7.70
N VAL A 204 12.77 7.69 8.56
CA VAL A 204 12.94 9.03 9.11
C VAL A 204 13.12 10.00 7.96
N ARG A 205 12.11 10.84 7.73
CA ARG A 205 12.18 11.96 6.79
C ARG A 205 13.23 12.93 7.33
N ALA A 206 14.40 12.97 6.70
CA ALA A 206 15.38 14.02 6.93
C ALA A 206 14.75 15.36 6.50
N SER A 207 14.34 16.17 7.48
CA SER A 207 13.86 17.52 7.24
C SER A 207 15.07 18.43 6.99
N SER A 208 15.35 18.70 5.72
CA SER A 208 16.33 19.71 5.33
C SER A 208 15.76 21.10 5.59
N LYS A 209 16.10 21.71 6.73
CA LYS A 209 16.03 23.17 6.87
C LYS A 209 17.39 23.79 6.52
N ARG A 210 17.30 24.67 5.53
CA ARG A 210 18.36 25.43 4.87
C ARG A 210 19.21 26.22 5.89
N ARG A 211 20.53 26.17 5.71
CA ARG A 211 21.43 27.25 6.18
C ARG A 211 21.18 28.48 5.32
N ALA A 212 20.79 29.59 5.93
CA ALA A 212 20.98 30.92 5.37
C ALA A 212 22.20 31.53 6.07
N ALA A 213 23.20 31.91 5.29
CA ALA A 213 24.40 32.59 5.74
C ALA A 213 24.25 34.11 5.50
N GLY A 214 24.58 34.91 6.53
CA GLY A 214 25.35 36.15 6.41
C GLY A 214 24.65 37.44 5.98
N GLY A 215 24.62 38.42 6.89
CA GLY A 215 24.46 39.86 6.62
C GLY A 215 24.58 40.67 7.92
N ARG A 216 25.52 41.61 7.98
CA ARG A 216 26.01 42.33 9.18
C ARG A 216 25.10 43.48 9.67
N GLU A 217 25.20 43.71 10.98
CA GLU A 217 25.22 44.97 11.76
C GLU A 217 24.40 46.19 11.30
N ALA A 218 23.53 46.66 12.20
CA ALA A 218 23.43 48.07 12.57
C ALA A 218 22.93 48.15 14.03
N GLU A 219 23.74 48.77 14.88
CA GLU A 219 23.36 49.21 16.22
C GLU A 219 22.33 50.33 16.12
N ASP A 220 21.35 50.34 17.02
CA ASP A 220 20.78 51.60 17.52
C ASP A 220 20.22 51.40 18.93
N GLU A 221 20.63 52.35 19.77
CA GLU A 221 20.52 52.45 21.21
C GLU A 221 19.10 52.88 21.72
N VAL A 222 18.80 52.49 22.98
CA VAL A 222 18.18 53.33 24.06
C VAL A 222 16.63 53.44 24.18
N PRO A 223 16.04 53.54 25.40
CA PRO A 223 16.37 52.93 26.70
C PRO A 223 15.13 52.41 27.49
N ALA A 224 15.39 51.73 28.62
CA ALA A 224 14.40 51.53 29.68
C ALA A 224 14.25 52.78 30.57
N SER A 225 13.03 53.31 30.75
CA SER A 225 12.60 53.87 32.06
C SER A 225 11.11 54.27 32.12
N ARG A 226 10.55 54.12 33.35
CA ARG A 226 9.32 54.71 33.96
C ARG A 226 8.01 53.91 33.75
N ARG A 227 7.53 53.13 34.75
CA ARG A 227 6.85 53.44 36.04
C ARG A 227 5.35 53.79 35.90
N LEU A 228 4.53 53.03 36.66
CA LEU A 228 3.15 53.29 37.14
C LEU A 228 2.05 53.10 36.06
N CYS A 229 0.92 52.40 36.27
CA CYS A 229 0.17 51.95 37.44
C CYS A 229 -0.24 50.47 37.33
#